data_AF-A0A438G5Z9-F1
#
_entry.id   AF-A0A438G5Z9-F1
#
_cell.length_a   1.000
_cell.length_b   1.000
_cell.length_c   1.000
_cell.angle_alpha   90.00
_cell.angle_beta   90.00
_cell.angle_gamma   90.00
#
_symmetry.space_group_name_H-M   'P 1'
#
loop_
_entity.id
_entity.type
_entity.pdbx_description
1 polymer ?
#
loop_
_entity_poly.entity_id
_entity_poly.type
_entity_poly.pdbx_seq_one_letter_code
_entity_poly.pdbx_strand_id
1 'polypeptide(L)'
;MLSRSEITHGEHPLSLGKTSIWNQFFQDTEIIEQIDRDVKRTHPDMNFFSGTRHLQKQIRYEALRNILIVFAKLNPGIRYVQGMNEILAPLFYVFKNDPDEENAVVNEISVHSKFLNF
;
A
#
# COMPACT_ATOMS: atom_id res chain seq x y z
N MET A 1 -15.11 -42.61 14.60
CA MET A 1 -15.74 -41.28 14.65
C MET A 1 -14.62 -40.24 14.65
N LEU A 2 -14.58 -39.36 13.65
CA LEU A 2 -13.59 -38.28 13.63
C LEU A 2 -13.98 -37.25 14.70
N SER A 3 -13.06 -36.97 15.62
CA SER A 3 -13.23 -35.93 16.64
C SER A 3 -13.39 -34.58 15.94
N ARG A 4 -14.55 -33.93 16.10
CA ARG A 4 -14.76 -32.56 15.63
C ARG A 4 -13.87 -31.66 16.49
N SER A 5 -12.79 -31.15 15.93
CA SER A 5 -11.99 -30.12 16.60
C SER A 5 -12.89 -28.91 16.83
N GLU A 6 -13.00 -28.47 18.09
CA GLU A 6 -13.68 -27.23 18.44
C GLU A 6 -12.87 -26.07 17.85
N ILE A 7 -13.40 -25.44 16.80
CA ILE A 7 -12.80 -24.23 16.24
C ILE A 7 -12.89 -23.17 17.32
N THR A 8 -11.75 -22.72 17.81
CA THR A 8 -11.72 -21.67 18.84
C THR A 8 -12.38 -20.41 18.27
N HIS A 9 -13.14 -19.68 19.08
CA HIS A 9 -13.96 -18.54 18.64
C HIS A 9 -13.17 -17.44 17.89
N GLY A 10 -11.83 -17.41 18.01
CA GLY A 10 -10.94 -16.50 17.28
C GLY A 10 -10.55 -16.94 15.87
N GLU A 11 -10.64 -18.23 15.55
CA GLU A 11 -10.23 -18.83 14.27
C GLU A 11 -11.38 -18.97 13.26
N HIS A 12 -12.59 -18.55 13.63
CA HIS A 12 -13.75 -18.64 12.75
C HIS A 12 -13.82 -17.47 11.76
N PRO A 13 -14.09 -17.71 10.46
CA PRO A 13 -14.15 -16.67 9.41
C PRO A 13 -15.18 -15.56 9.65
N LEU A 14 -16.25 -15.86 10.40
CA LEU A 14 -17.28 -14.88 10.77
C LEU A 14 -17.10 -14.32 12.19
N SER A 15 -15.96 -14.57 12.83
CA SER A 15 -15.73 -14.04 14.17
C SER A 15 -15.61 -12.51 14.11
N LEU A 16 -16.39 -11.82 14.94
CA LEU A 16 -16.34 -10.35 15.07
C LEU A 16 -15.38 -9.90 16.18
N GLY A 17 -14.68 -10.84 16.82
CA GLY A 17 -13.70 -10.54 17.86
C GLY A 17 -12.59 -9.64 17.31
N LYS A 18 -12.19 -8.61 18.05
CA LYS A 18 -11.10 -7.70 17.64
C LYS A 18 -9.75 -8.41 17.50
N THR A 19 -9.58 -9.55 18.17
CA THR A 19 -8.39 -10.41 18.09
C THR A 19 -8.52 -11.52 17.05
N SER A 20 -9.65 -11.59 16.33
CA SER A 20 -9.83 -12.59 15.28
C SER A 20 -9.00 -12.24 14.06
N ILE A 21 -8.21 -13.22 13.61
CA ILE A 21 -7.39 -13.14 12.40
C ILE A 21 -8.27 -12.82 11.18
N TRP A 22 -9.46 -13.42 11.11
CA TRP A 22 -10.38 -13.23 10.00
C TRP A 22 -11.02 -11.85 9.98
N ASN A 23 -11.44 -11.35 11.15
CA ASN A 23 -11.95 -9.98 11.25
C ASN A 23 -10.90 -8.96 10.77
N GLN A 24 -9.65 -9.13 11.21
CA GLN A 24 -8.55 -8.27 10.76
C GLN A 24 -8.30 -8.42 9.25
N PHE A 25 -8.32 -9.65 8.73
CA PHE A 25 -8.16 -9.91 7.29
C PHE A 25 -9.21 -9.21 6.44
N PHE A 26 -10.50 -9.29 6.82
CA PHE A 26 -11.57 -8.65 6.08
C PHE A 26 -11.47 -7.12 6.13
N GLN A 27 -11.15 -6.55 7.30
CA GLN A 27 -10.91 -5.10 7.43
C GLN A 27 -9.70 -4.63 6.62
N ASP A 28 -8.59 -5.37 6.66
CA ASP A 28 -7.40 -5.07 5.86
C ASP A 28 -7.73 -5.13 4.36
N THR A 29 -8.48 -6.14 3.93
CA THR A 29 -8.88 -6.33 2.53
C THR A 29 -9.74 -5.16 2.04
N GLU A 30 -10.74 -4.75 2.81
CA GLU A 30 -11.60 -3.60 2.47
C GLU A 30 -10.78 -2.32 2.29
N ILE A 31 -9.85 -2.05 3.22
CA ILE A 31 -8.95 -0.89 3.15
C ILE A 31 -8.05 -0.96 1.92
N ILE A 32 -7.46 -2.12 1.65
CA ILE A 32 -6.58 -2.32 0.48
C ILE A 32 -7.34 -2.09 -0.82
N GLU A 33 -8.55 -2.63 -0.95
CA GLU A 33 -9.38 -2.45 -2.14
C GLU A 33 -9.77 -0.98 -2.36
N GLN A 34 -10.02 -0.24 -1.27
CA GLN A 34 -10.29 1.18 -1.34
C GLN A 34 -9.07 1.95 -1.85
N ILE A 35 -7.88 1.68 -1.31
CA ILE A 35 -6.62 2.25 -1.78
C ILE A 35 -6.41 1.92 -3.26
N ASP A 36 -6.65 0.69 -3.68
CA ASP A 36 -6.46 0.25 -5.07
C ASP A 36 -7.33 1.05 -6.05
N ARG A 37 -8.60 1.28 -5.70
CA ARG A 37 -9.50 2.11 -6.51
C ARG A 37 -9.05 3.57 -6.55
N ASP A 38 -8.64 4.12 -5.40
CA ASP A 38 -8.26 5.52 -5.27
C ASP A 38 -6.93 5.85 -5.95
N VAL A 39 -5.93 5.00 -5.81
CA VAL A 39 -4.66 5.15 -6.53
C VAL A 39 -4.93 5.07 -8.02
N LYS A 40 -5.72 4.07 -8.51
CA LYS A 40 -6.10 3.93 -9.94
C LYS A 40 -6.66 5.21 -10.56
N ARG A 41 -7.49 5.96 -9.83
CA ARG A 41 -8.11 7.23 -10.26
C ARG A 41 -7.30 8.50 -9.98
N THR A 42 -6.09 8.39 -9.40
CA THR A 42 -5.30 9.56 -8.99
C THR A 42 -4.73 10.29 -10.21
N HIS A 43 -5.18 11.54 -10.41
CA HIS A 43 -4.71 12.49 -11.44
C HIS A 43 -4.52 11.89 -12.85
N PRO A 44 -5.57 11.32 -13.47
CA PRO A 44 -5.47 10.66 -14.78
C PRO A 44 -5.08 11.61 -15.92
N ASP A 45 -5.28 12.92 -15.75
CA ASP A 45 -4.95 13.92 -16.76
C ASP A 45 -3.49 14.40 -16.66
N MET A 46 -2.78 14.00 -15.61
CA MET A 46 -1.39 14.40 -15.40
C MET A 46 -0.44 13.36 -15.98
N ASN A 47 0.36 13.76 -16.99
CA ASN A 47 1.31 12.87 -17.68
C ASN A 47 2.24 12.08 -16.75
N PHE A 48 2.57 12.61 -15.57
CA PHE A 48 3.34 11.86 -14.58
C PHE A 48 2.61 10.61 -14.05
N PHE A 49 1.29 10.69 -13.83
CA PHE A 49 0.48 9.56 -13.36
C PHE A 49 -0.14 8.75 -14.50
N SER A 50 -0.34 9.35 -15.68
CA SER A 50 -1.00 8.71 -16.83
C SER A 50 -0.07 8.35 -18.01
N GLY A 51 1.22 8.67 -17.91
CA GLY A 51 2.16 8.58 -19.03
C GLY A 51 2.21 7.23 -19.75
N THR A 52 2.58 7.29 -21.04
CA THR A 52 2.54 6.18 -22.01
C THR A 52 3.45 4.99 -21.68
N ARG A 53 4.40 5.16 -20.77
CA ARG A 53 5.31 4.07 -20.35
C ARG A 53 4.62 3.22 -19.29
N HIS A 54 3.93 2.17 -19.73
CA HIS A 54 3.15 1.27 -18.88
C HIS A 54 3.94 0.77 -17.66
N LEU A 55 5.23 0.44 -17.79
CA LEU A 55 6.06 0.00 -16.68
C LEU A 55 6.26 1.10 -15.61
N GLN A 56 6.59 2.33 -16.03
CA GLN A 56 6.78 3.45 -15.09
C GLN A 56 5.48 3.81 -14.39
N LYS A 57 4.37 3.74 -15.14
CA LYS A 57 3.03 3.86 -14.59
C LYS A 57 2.89 2.85 -13.44
N GLN A 58 2.97 1.55 -13.72
CA GLN A 58 2.82 0.49 -12.71
C GLN A 58 3.72 0.70 -11.48
N ILE A 59 5.00 1.05 -11.67
CA ILE A 59 5.92 1.34 -10.56
C ILE A 59 5.42 2.47 -9.65
N ARG A 60 4.90 3.57 -10.22
CA ARG A 60 4.34 4.69 -9.46
C ARG A 60 3.06 4.31 -8.72
N TYR A 61 2.17 3.57 -9.37
CA TYR A 61 0.93 3.06 -8.73
C TYR A 61 1.26 2.17 -7.54
N GLU A 62 2.17 1.21 -7.73
CA GLU A 62 2.62 0.31 -6.66
C GLU A 62 3.27 1.08 -5.50
N ALA A 63 4.11 2.09 -5.80
CA ALA A 63 4.72 2.90 -4.76
C ALA A 63 3.67 3.65 -3.90
N LEU A 64 2.73 4.36 -4.54
CA LEU A 64 1.64 5.06 -3.84
C LEU A 64 0.78 4.11 -3.01
N ARG A 65 0.40 2.97 -3.60
CA ARG A 65 -0.38 1.91 -2.95
C ARG A 65 0.33 1.42 -1.68
N ASN A 66 1.60 1.06 -1.80
CA ASN A 66 2.37 0.50 -0.69
C ASN A 66 2.57 1.52 0.44
N ILE A 67 2.83 2.79 0.13
CA ILE A 67 2.93 3.86 1.13
C ILE A 67 1.61 3.98 1.92
N LEU A 68 0.46 4.01 1.24
CA LEU A 68 -0.85 4.13 1.89
C LEU A 68 -1.21 2.89 2.73
N ILE A 69 -0.87 1.69 2.26
CA ILE A 69 -1.09 0.45 3.04
C ILE A 69 -0.24 0.45 4.31
N VAL A 70 1.04 0.81 4.21
CA VAL A 70 1.93 0.91 5.37
C VAL A 70 1.41 1.95 6.36
N PHE A 71 1.01 3.14 5.87
CA PHE A 71 0.40 4.16 6.71
C PHE A 71 -0.83 3.62 7.46
N ALA A 72 -1.75 2.95 6.76
CA ALA A 72 -2.98 2.42 7.35
C ALA A 72 -2.70 1.36 8.44
N LYS A 73 -1.71 0.49 8.20
CA LYS A 73 -1.30 -0.55 9.16
C LYS A 73 -0.60 0.01 10.39
N LEU A 74 0.24 1.03 10.23
CA LEU A 74 0.95 1.66 11.34
C LEU A 74 0.04 2.56 12.19
N ASN A 75 -1.08 3.02 11.65
CA ASN A 75 -1.99 3.95 12.31
C ASN A 75 -3.41 3.37 12.44
N PRO A 76 -3.63 2.30 13.23
CA PRO A 76 -4.91 1.59 13.30
C PRO A 76 -6.08 2.44 13.83
N GLY A 77 -5.80 3.55 14.52
CA GLY A 77 -6.83 4.49 14.97
C GLY A 77 -7.35 5.44 13.88
N ILE A 78 -6.55 5.71 12.85
CA ILE A 78 -6.91 6.59 11.72
C ILE A 78 -7.27 5.75 10.50
N ARG A 79 -6.39 4.78 10.18
CA ARG A 79 -6.40 3.96 8.95
C ARG A 79 -6.37 4.83 7.69
N TYR A 80 -6.64 4.21 6.55
CA TYR A 80 -6.84 4.94 5.31
C TYR A 80 -8.25 5.53 5.25
N VAL A 81 -8.35 6.74 4.71
CA VAL A 81 -9.63 7.41 4.39
C VAL A 81 -9.59 7.85 2.93
N GLN A 82 -10.72 7.74 2.23
CA GLN A 82 -10.86 8.18 0.84
C GLN A 82 -10.34 9.61 0.66
N GLY A 83 -9.51 9.84 -0.36
CA GLY A 83 -8.89 11.14 -0.63
C GLY A 83 -7.49 11.31 -0.04
N MET A 84 -7.01 10.43 0.85
CA MET A 84 -5.61 10.49 1.31
C MET A 84 -4.60 10.29 0.17
N ASN A 85 -4.98 9.60 -0.91
CA ASN A 85 -4.19 9.51 -2.13
C ASN A 85 -3.93 10.88 -2.77
N GLU A 86 -4.88 11.82 -2.65
CA GLU A 86 -4.78 13.18 -3.22
C GLU A 86 -3.81 14.05 -2.41
N ILE A 87 -3.58 13.73 -1.13
CA ILE A 87 -2.55 14.36 -0.30
C ILE A 87 -1.16 13.77 -0.61
N LEU A 88 -1.08 12.45 -0.76
CA LEU A 88 0.19 11.78 -1.05
C LEU A 88 0.72 12.11 -2.46
N ALA A 89 -0.16 12.20 -3.46
CA ALA A 89 0.22 12.40 -4.85
C ALA A 89 1.14 13.62 -5.12
N PRO A 90 0.82 14.85 -4.65
CA PRO A 90 1.71 16.00 -4.85
C PRO A 90 3.05 15.84 -4.13
N LEU A 91 3.08 15.26 -2.93
CA LEU A 91 4.33 14.98 -2.22
C LEU A 91 5.19 14.01 -3.02
N PHE A 92 4.60 12.90 -3.48
CA PHE A 92 5.28 11.90 -4.28
C PHE A 92 5.81 12.47 -5.61
N TYR A 93 5.03 13.35 -6.26
CA TYR A 93 5.47 14.04 -7.47
C TYR A 93 6.70 14.91 -7.21
N VAL A 94 6.69 15.72 -6.16
CA VAL A 94 7.84 16.57 -5.80
C VAL A 94 9.08 15.72 -5.54
N PHE A 95 8.97 14.69 -4.68
CA PHE A 95 10.11 13.81 -4.36
C PHE A 95 10.67 13.04 -5.57
N LYS A 96 9.85 12.76 -6.60
CA LYS A 96 10.32 12.09 -7.83
C LYS A 96 10.86 13.01 -8.91
N ASN A 97 10.64 14.31 -8.79
CA ASN A 97 11.15 15.31 -9.73
C ASN A 97 12.12 16.29 -9.06
N ASP A 98 12.60 15.97 -7.85
CA ASP A 98 13.62 16.74 -7.15
C ASP A 98 14.93 16.71 -7.97
N PRO A 99 15.45 17.88 -8.40
CA PRO A 99 16.67 17.96 -9.20
C PRO A 99 17.95 17.65 -8.41
N ASP A 100 17.91 17.61 -7.07
CA ASP A 100 19.07 17.29 -6.25
C ASP A 100 19.34 15.76 -6.26
N GLU A 101 20.12 15.32 -7.26
CA GLU A 101 20.51 13.92 -7.52
C GLU A 101 21.25 13.23 -6.36
N GLU A 102 21.73 13.96 -5.35
CA GLU A 102 22.37 13.39 -4.16
C GLU A 102 21.40 12.49 -3.36
N ASN A 103 20.09 12.74 -3.45
CA ASN A 103 19.04 11.86 -2.94
C ASN A 103 18.61 10.76 -3.93
N ALA A 104 18.89 10.92 -5.22
CA ALA A 104 18.55 9.93 -6.25
C ALA A 104 19.55 8.76 -6.26
N VAL A 105 20.83 9.04 -6.03
CA VAL A 105 21.92 8.04 -6.01
C VAL A 105 21.79 7.06 -4.83
N VAL A 106 21.30 7.52 -3.68
CA VAL A 106 21.02 6.65 -2.51
C VAL A 106 19.87 5.65 -2.79
N ASN A 107 18.90 6.04 -3.64
CA ASN A 107 17.73 5.23 -3.96
C ASN A 107 18.02 4.05 -4.90
N GLU A 108 19.03 4.15 -5.78
CA GLU A 108 19.44 3.03 -6.65
C GLU A 108 20.52 2.15 -6.01
N ILE A 109 21.49 2.76 -5.30
CA ILE A 109 22.59 2.02 -4.67
C ILE A 109 22.12 1.18 -3.47
N SER A 110 21.12 1.64 -2.69
CA SER A 110 20.62 0.85 -1.56
C SER A 110 19.85 -0.41 -1.99
N VAL A 111 19.25 -0.41 -3.19
CA VAL A 111 18.58 -1.60 -3.74
C VAL A 111 19.64 -2.57 -4.24
N HIS A 112 20.64 -2.10 -4.99
CA HIS A 112 21.69 -2.96 -5.54
C HIS A 112 22.62 -3.56 -4.46
N SER A 113 22.92 -2.82 -3.39
CA SER A 113 23.83 -3.29 -2.33
C SER A 113 23.20 -4.31 -1.36
N LYS A 114 21.87 -4.35 -1.24
CA LYS A 114 21.17 -5.37 -0.41
C LYS A 114 21.00 -6.72 -1.11
N PHE A 115 20.98 -6.77 -2.45
CA PHE A 115 20.86 -8.03 -3.20
C PHE A 115 22.19 -8.73 -3.46
N LEU A 116 23.33 -8.10 -3.18
CA LEU A 116 24.67 -8.68 -3.36
C LEU A 116 25.33 -9.15 -2.06
N ASN A 117 24.65 -9.05 -0.92
CA ASN A 117 25.14 -9.47 0.40
C ASN A 117 24.27 -10.56 1.07
N PHE A 118 23.52 -11.34 0.28
CA PHE A 118 22.96 -12.63 0.68
C PHE A 118 23.17 -13.65 -0.44
#